data_AF-A0A3B0T3I6-F1
#
_entry.id   AF-A0A3B0T3I6-F1
#
_cell.length_a   1.000
_cell.length_b   1.000
_cell.length_c   1.000
_cell.angle_alpha   90.00
_cell.angle_beta   90.00
_cell.angle_gamma   90.00
#
_symmetry.space_group_name_H-M   'P 1'
#
loop_
_entity.id
_entity.type
_entity.pdbx_description
1 polymer ?
#
loop_
_entity_poly.entity_id
_entity_poly.type
_entity_poly.pdbx_seq_one_letter_code
_entity_poly.pdbx_strand_id
1 'polypeptide(L)'
;MNVKSIYPRLSKLLNNNMLFVKALIIASMAVVVMFVDKDNSWCHWTRIAYFSLTVILLLIAVFENRANKLSPLDKVKKYLLDFEEWVQTSTDDYTDYYESAPEFIVRTNDEDNNLDFDQEWTRGEIGAHYKNSNGAYYREICYHGTLLKQIHIVFFDGGKKTVVSPNWESICQGRIYYYLKDSIEYAYQNYLILQHGTDYSIDIRKSGVGGNFDIPVFKDEQELERFMQFCATSQSATPESDRKRQNTLFYDLLDKYEDFRKQSSGRKIKKDKN
;
A
#
# COMPACT_ATOMS: atom_id res chain seq x y z
N MET A 1 21.69 20.08 16.84
CA MET A 1 22.22 18.96 16.02
C MET A 1 21.11 17.91 15.93
N ASN A 2 20.55 17.72 14.74
CA ASN A 2 19.29 17.00 14.58
C ASN A 2 19.57 15.48 14.50
N VAL A 3 19.21 14.75 15.55
CA VAL A 3 19.48 13.29 15.70
C VAL A 3 18.85 12.48 14.55
N LYS A 4 17.82 13.04 13.88
CA LYS A 4 17.15 12.41 12.73
C LYS A 4 18.02 12.28 11.47
N SER A 5 19.07 13.08 11.26
CA SER A 5 19.88 12.98 10.02
C SER A 5 21.04 11.99 10.10
N ILE A 6 21.33 11.46 11.29
CA ILE A 6 22.46 10.55 11.51
C ILE A 6 22.07 9.10 11.17
N TYR A 7 20.82 8.73 11.42
CA TYR A 7 20.32 7.35 11.27
C TYR A 7 20.39 6.81 9.83
N PRO A 8 19.97 7.56 8.78
CA PRO A 8 20.02 7.07 7.40
C PRO A 8 21.45 6.86 6.91
N ARG A 9 22.37 7.74 7.31
CA ARG A 9 23.79 7.65 6.95
C ARG A 9 24.47 6.46 7.61
N LEU A 10 24.13 6.17 8.86
CA LEU A 10 24.64 5.00 9.59
C LEU A 10 24.06 3.70 9.05
N SER A 11 22.76 3.65 8.69
CA SER A 11 22.17 2.43 8.09
C SER A 11 22.78 2.13 6.72
N LYS A 12 23.02 3.16 5.88
CA LYS A 12 23.66 3.02 4.58
C LYS A 12 25.12 2.56 4.69
N LEU A 13 25.88 3.11 5.65
CA LEU A 13 27.25 2.66 5.97
C LEU A 13 27.28 1.23 6.50
N LEU A 14 26.33 0.84 7.35
CA LEU A 14 26.23 -0.51 7.89
C LEU A 14 25.85 -1.53 6.80
N ASN A 15 24.88 -1.20 5.94
CA ASN A 15 24.49 -2.08 4.82
C ASN A 15 25.65 -2.30 3.84
N ASN A 16 26.33 -1.23 3.44
CA ASN A 16 27.44 -1.32 2.48
C ASN A 16 28.65 -2.08 3.04
N ASN A 17 28.87 -2.03 4.35
CA ASN A 17 30.00 -2.70 5.00
C ASN A 17 29.59 -3.97 5.75
N MET A 18 28.35 -4.42 5.62
CA MET A 18 27.82 -5.53 6.42
C MET A 18 28.62 -6.82 6.20
N LEU A 19 29.11 -7.02 4.97
CA LEU A 19 29.92 -8.18 4.61
C LEU A 19 31.32 -8.11 5.25
N PHE A 20 31.90 -6.91 5.35
CA PHE A 20 33.14 -6.66 6.06
C PHE A 20 32.98 -6.83 7.58
N VAL A 21 31.88 -6.33 8.15
CA VAL A 21 31.55 -6.52 9.58
C VAL A 21 31.34 -8.01 9.90
N LYS A 22 30.61 -8.74 9.06
CA LYS A 22 30.44 -10.20 9.17
C LYS A 22 31.80 -10.93 9.13
N ALA A 23 32.69 -10.54 8.20
CA ALA A 23 34.03 -11.12 8.09
C ALA A 23 34.92 -10.80 9.31
N LEU A 24 34.91 -9.55 9.79
CA LEU A 24 35.68 -9.11 10.96
C LEU A 24 35.24 -9.85 12.24
N ILE A 25 33.94 -10.10 12.38
CA ILE A 25 33.41 -10.87 13.50
C ILE A 25 33.81 -12.34 13.41
N ILE A 26 33.69 -12.98 12.25
CA ILE A 26 34.13 -14.37 12.08
C ILE A 26 35.63 -14.50 12.39
N ALA A 27 36.45 -13.54 11.95
CA ALA A 27 37.87 -13.50 12.25
C ALA A 27 38.14 -13.31 13.75
N SER A 28 37.43 -12.40 14.43
CA SER A 28 37.61 -12.21 15.88
C SER A 28 37.15 -13.42 16.70
N MET A 29 36.09 -14.11 16.24
CA MET A 29 35.64 -15.38 16.82
C MET A 29 36.70 -16.47 16.69
N ALA A 30 37.33 -16.61 15.52
CA ALA A 30 38.41 -17.58 15.31
C ALA A 30 39.62 -17.31 16.21
N VAL A 31 39.99 -16.03 16.38
CA VAL A 31 41.08 -15.62 17.28
C VAL A 31 40.74 -15.94 18.74
N VAL A 32 39.53 -15.63 19.21
CA VAL A 32 39.13 -15.90 20.60
C VAL A 32 39.12 -17.41 20.90
N VAL A 33 38.66 -18.24 19.97
CA VAL A 33 38.70 -19.71 20.11
C VAL A 33 40.13 -20.24 20.24
N MET A 34 41.10 -19.65 19.54
CA MET A 34 42.51 -20.04 19.64
C MET A 34 43.15 -19.75 21.01
N PHE A 35 42.58 -18.82 21.80
CA PHE A 35 43.10 -18.43 23.11
C PHE A 35 42.30 -19.00 24.30
N VAL A 36 41.33 -19.89 24.06
CA VAL A 36 40.63 -20.60 25.14
C VAL A 36 41.52 -21.73 25.65
N ASP A 37 42.25 -21.43 26.73
CA ASP A 37 43.10 -22.38 27.42
C ASP A 37 42.29 -23.55 28.01
N LYS A 38 42.89 -24.75 27.98
CA LYS A 38 42.21 -26.04 28.23
C LYS A 38 41.78 -26.23 29.69
N ASP A 39 42.42 -25.50 30.61
CA ASP A 39 42.34 -25.78 32.04
C ASP A 39 41.50 -24.78 32.85
N ASN A 40 40.83 -23.81 32.21
CA ASN A 40 40.09 -22.77 32.93
C ASN A 40 38.55 -22.88 32.79
N SER A 41 37.90 -22.76 33.95
CA SER A 41 36.53 -23.22 34.23
C SER A 41 35.44 -22.75 33.24
N TRP A 42 34.41 -23.59 33.10
CA TRP A 42 33.23 -23.39 32.25
C TRP A 42 32.45 -22.07 32.48
N CYS A 43 32.72 -21.33 33.57
CA CYS A 43 32.00 -20.12 33.99
C CYS A 43 32.75 -18.81 33.71
N HIS A 44 33.75 -18.77 32.85
CA HIS A 44 34.43 -17.50 32.55
C HIS A 44 33.48 -16.55 31.80
N TRP A 45 33.27 -15.34 32.35
CA TRP A 45 32.34 -14.31 31.85
C TRP A 45 32.53 -13.98 30.36
N THR A 46 33.74 -14.16 29.82
CA THR A 46 34.04 -13.98 28.38
C THR A 46 33.28 -14.96 27.49
N ARG A 47 33.02 -16.20 27.94
CA ARG A 47 32.20 -17.18 27.19
C ARG A 47 30.73 -16.75 27.15
N ILE A 48 30.21 -16.13 28.21
CA ILE A 48 28.85 -15.59 28.27
C ILE A 48 28.71 -14.37 27.36
N ALA A 49 29.68 -13.46 27.38
CA ALA A 49 29.72 -12.32 26.48
C ALA A 49 29.78 -12.76 25.00
N TYR A 50 30.59 -13.77 24.70
CA TYR A 50 30.69 -14.37 23.38
C TYR A 50 29.37 -15.00 22.91
N PHE A 51 28.76 -15.84 23.75
CA PHE A 51 27.48 -16.46 23.44
C PHE A 51 26.40 -15.39 23.18
N SER A 52 26.34 -14.38 24.04
CA SER A 52 25.42 -13.24 23.86
C SER A 52 25.64 -12.54 22.52
N LEU A 53 26.90 -12.26 22.14
CA LEU A 53 27.22 -11.63 20.86
C LEU A 53 26.84 -12.52 19.67
N THR A 54 27.15 -13.82 19.70
CA THR A 54 26.76 -14.77 18.64
C THR A 54 25.24 -14.82 18.46
N VAL A 55 24.48 -14.85 19.57
CA VAL A 55 23.02 -14.88 19.53
C VAL A 55 22.47 -13.58 18.96
N ILE A 56 22.99 -12.41 19.37
CA ILE A 56 22.58 -11.11 18.81
C ILE A 56 22.81 -11.06 17.30
N LEU A 57 23.97 -11.52 16.83
CA LEU A 57 24.29 -11.52 15.39
C LEU A 57 23.42 -12.50 14.61
N LEU A 58 23.14 -13.67 15.18
CA LEU A 58 22.24 -14.65 14.58
C LEU A 58 20.81 -14.09 14.52
N LEU A 59 20.36 -13.37 15.54
CA LEU A 59 19.07 -12.67 15.53
C LEU A 59 19.03 -11.57 14.45
N ILE A 60 20.10 -10.78 14.29
CA ILE A 60 20.21 -9.78 13.22
C ILE A 60 20.15 -10.46 11.84
N ALA A 61 20.91 -11.53 11.63
CA ALA A 61 20.90 -12.26 10.35
C ALA A 61 19.56 -12.93 10.06
N VAL A 62 18.87 -13.48 11.07
CA VAL A 62 17.52 -14.02 10.93
C VAL A 62 16.52 -12.91 10.62
N PHE A 63 16.66 -11.74 11.25
CA PHE A 63 15.82 -10.56 10.99
C PHE A 63 16.04 -10.04 9.57
N GLU A 64 17.28 -9.88 9.11
CA GLU A 64 17.64 -9.53 7.73
C GLU A 64 17.09 -10.54 6.72
N ASN A 65 17.25 -11.84 6.98
CA ASN A 65 16.73 -12.88 6.11
C ASN A 65 15.19 -12.86 6.05
N ARG A 66 14.51 -12.60 7.18
CA ARG A 66 13.05 -12.41 7.20
C ARG A 66 12.62 -11.15 6.45
N ALA A 67 13.36 -10.05 6.57
CA ALA A 67 13.10 -8.83 5.82
C ALA A 67 13.32 -9.04 4.30
N ASN A 68 14.34 -9.82 3.93
CA ASN A 68 14.64 -10.17 2.54
C ASN A 68 13.66 -11.17 1.92
N LYS A 69 12.90 -11.92 2.73
CA LYS A 69 11.85 -12.85 2.27
C LYS A 69 10.58 -12.17 1.80
N LEU A 70 10.39 -10.87 2.07
CA LEU A 70 9.23 -10.16 1.54
C LEU A 70 9.28 -10.16 0.01
N SER A 71 8.13 -10.40 -0.61
CA SER A 71 8.02 -10.28 -2.05
C SER A 71 8.39 -8.85 -2.48
N PRO A 72 8.92 -8.63 -3.69
CA PRO A 72 9.17 -7.28 -4.20
C PRO A 72 7.92 -6.39 -4.12
N LEU A 73 6.73 -6.94 -4.35
CA LEU A 73 5.47 -6.19 -4.25
C LEU A 73 5.17 -5.74 -2.80
N ASP A 74 5.41 -6.59 -1.81
CA ASP A 74 5.25 -6.22 -0.40
C ASP A 74 6.27 -5.17 0.07
N LYS A 75 7.48 -5.20 -0.50
CA LYS A 75 8.48 -4.15 -0.26
C LYS A 75 8.01 -2.82 -0.82
N VAL A 76 7.51 -2.79 -2.06
CA VAL A 76 6.97 -1.57 -2.66
C VAL A 76 5.81 -1.01 -1.85
N LYS A 77 4.88 -1.84 -1.37
CA LYS A 77 3.79 -1.36 -0.49
C LYS A 77 4.31 -0.58 0.72
N LYS A 78 5.40 -1.04 1.33
CA LYS A 78 6.04 -0.33 2.44
C LYS A 78 6.71 0.96 1.98
N TYR A 79 7.42 0.92 0.85
CA TYR A 79 8.09 2.09 0.29
C TYR A 79 7.10 3.18 -0.12
N LEU A 80 5.94 2.85 -0.69
CA LEU A 80 4.89 3.82 -1.04
C LEU A 80 4.34 4.59 0.17
N LEU A 81 4.41 4.01 1.36
CA LEU A 81 4.03 4.67 2.61
C LEU A 81 5.14 5.57 3.18
N ASP A 82 6.35 5.47 2.63
CA ASP A 82 7.53 6.24 3.01
C ASP A 82 7.85 7.28 1.92
N PHE A 83 6.96 8.26 1.79
CA PHE A 83 6.96 9.23 0.69
C PHE A 83 8.25 10.05 0.59
N GLU A 84 8.90 10.36 1.72
CA GLU A 84 10.09 11.24 1.77
C GLU A 84 11.31 10.67 1.01
N GLU A 85 11.37 9.35 0.82
CA GLU A 85 12.48 8.67 0.13
C GLU A 85 12.22 8.49 -1.38
N TRP A 86 11.04 8.89 -1.90
CA TRP A 86 10.79 8.84 -3.33
C TRP A 86 11.36 10.07 -4.04
N VAL A 87 12.23 9.83 -5.01
CA VAL A 87 12.84 10.85 -5.85
C VAL A 87 12.17 10.84 -7.22
N GLN A 88 11.61 11.97 -7.60
CA GLN A 88 11.03 12.19 -8.91
C GLN A 88 12.16 12.55 -9.89
N THR A 89 12.30 11.79 -10.97
CA THR A 89 13.16 12.22 -12.09
C THR A 89 12.52 13.41 -12.81
N SER A 90 13.31 14.12 -13.61
CA SER A 90 12.90 15.31 -14.36
C SER A 90 11.51 15.19 -15.00
N THR A 91 10.85 16.34 -15.19
CA THR A 91 9.46 16.49 -15.65
C THR A 91 9.06 15.69 -16.89
N ASP A 92 10.01 15.24 -17.69
CA ASP A 92 9.76 14.68 -19.01
C ASP A 92 9.57 13.14 -18.99
N ASP A 93 10.12 12.43 -17.99
CA ASP A 93 10.09 10.95 -17.96
C ASP A 93 9.08 10.36 -16.96
N TYR A 94 8.38 11.21 -16.19
CA TYR A 94 7.36 10.83 -15.19
C TYR A 94 7.69 9.56 -14.40
N THR A 95 8.96 9.43 -14.00
CA THR A 95 9.50 8.24 -13.37
C THR A 95 9.99 8.58 -11.97
N ASP A 96 9.46 7.88 -10.98
CA ASP A 96 9.82 8.02 -9.58
C ASP A 96 10.60 6.78 -9.15
N TYR A 97 11.69 6.95 -8.41
CA TYR A 97 12.45 5.84 -7.83
C TYR A 97 12.66 6.04 -6.34
N TYR A 98 12.84 4.94 -5.61
CA TYR A 98 13.05 4.98 -4.16
C TYR A 98 14.55 5.16 -3.84
N GLU A 99 14.95 6.20 -3.10
CA GLU A 99 16.36 6.61 -2.91
C GLU A 99 17.23 5.49 -2.32
N SER A 100 16.71 4.82 -1.30
CA SER A 100 17.41 3.73 -0.61
C SER A 100 17.38 2.38 -1.36
N ALA A 101 16.56 2.25 -2.40
CA ALA A 101 16.43 1.05 -3.24
C ALA A 101 16.03 1.42 -4.69
N PRO A 102 16.95 2.05 -5.45
CA PRO A 102 16.64 2.66 -6.75
C PRO A 102 16.26 1.66 -7.84
N GLU A 103 16.41 0.35 -7.58
CA GLU A 103 15.89 -0.70 -8.44
C GLU A 103 14.35 -0.80 -8.44
N PHE A 104 13.68 -0.18 -7.46
CA PHE A 104 12.23 -0.01 -7.42
C PHE A 104 11.83 1.31 -8.06
N ILE A 105 11.00 1.21 -9.09
CA ILE A 105 10.64 2.33 -9.95
C ILE A 105 9.12 2.35 -10.14
N VAL A 106 8.54 3.54 -10.14
CA VAL A 106 7.18 3.83 -10.59
C VAL A 106 7.28 4.70 -11.83
N ARG A 107 6.67 4.30 -12.94
CA ARG A 107 6.68 5.10 -14.18
C ARG A 107 5.30 5.11 -14.81
N THR A 108 5.00 6.10 -15.65
CA THR A 108 3.80 6.02 -16.48
C THR A 108 4.03 5.18 -17.72
N ASN A 109 2.99 4.42 -18.08
CA ASN A 109 2.89 3.77 -19.37
C ASN A 109 1.89 4.55 -20.23
N ASP A 110 2.42 5.21 -21.25
CA ASP A 110 1.66 6.04 -22.20
C ASP A 110 1.15 5.25 -23.42
N GLU A 111 1.42 3.94 -23.51
CA GLU A 111 1.15 3.15 -24.73
C GLU A 111 -0.27 2.52 -24.75
N ASP A 112 -1.03 2.58 -23.65
CA ASP A 112 -2.31 1.85 -23.55
C ASP A 112 -3.53 2.72 -23.91
N ASN A 113 -4.06 2.50 -25.12
CA ASN A 113 -5.11 3.34 -25.74
C ASN A 113 -6.55 2.94 -25.37
N ASN A 114 -6.77 1.92 -24.52
CA ASN A 114 -8.09 1.36 -24.23
C ASN A 114 -8.48 1.44 -22.74
N LEU A 115 -8.25 2.58 -22.10
CA LEU A 115 -8.62 2.77 -20.70
C LEU A 115 -10.08 3.22 -20.53
N ASP A 116 -10.82 2.48 -19.70
CA ASP A 116 -12.20 2.80 -19.34
C ASP A 116 -12.25 3.86 -18.22
N PHE A 117 -12.36 5.12 -18.61
CA PHE A 117 -12.56 6.26 -17.70
C PHE A 117 -14.06 6.53 -17.41
N ASP A 118 -14.97 5.75 -18.00
CA ASP A 118 -16.42 5.93 -17.94
C ASP A 118 -17.06 5.17 -16.75
N GLN A 119 -16.25 4.73 -15.79
CA GLN A 119 -16.65 3.94 -14.61
C GLN A 119 -17.67 4.67 -13.72
N GLU A 120 -18.62 3.95 -13.13
CA GLU A 120 -19.73 4.53 -12.33
C GLU A 120 -19.28 5.51 -11.23
N TRP A 121 -18.26 5.14 -10.44
CA TRP A 121 -17.77 5.92 -9.30
C TRP A 121 -17.12 7.23 -9.73
N THR A 122 -16.67 7.34 -10.98
CA THR A 122 -16.10 8.56 -11.52
C THR A 122 -17.19 9.52 -12.01
N ARG A 123 -18.37 9.03 -12.43
CA ARG A 123 -19.49 9.81 -13.03
C ARG A 123 -20.11 10.88 -12.13
N GLY A 124 -19.87 10.81 -10.82
CA GLY A 124 -20.29 11.83 -9.86
C GLY A 124 -19.68 13.21 -10.14
N GLU A 125 -18.42 13.20 -10.58
CA GLU A 125 -17.57 14.36 -10.87
C GLU A 125 -17.11 14.40 -12.33
N ILE A 126 -17.08 13.24 -13.00
CA ILE A 126 -17.00 13.13 -14.46
C ILE A 126 -18.34 13.57 -15.00
N GLY A 127 -18.45 14.87 -15.20
CA GLY A 127 -19.41 15.40 -16.12
C GLY A 127 -19.27 14.64 -17.44
N ALA A 128 -20.35 14.00 -17.86
CA ALA A 128 -20.68 13.83 -19.28
C ALA A 128 -20.58 15.18 -20.06
N HIS A 129 -20.37 16.29 -19.35
CA HIS A 129 -20.18 17.66 -19.80
C HIS A 129 -18.70 18.07 -20.06
N TYR A 130 -17.70 17.38 -19.52
CA TYR A 130 -16.27 17.71 -19.73
C TYR A 130 -15.62 16.68 -20.65
N LYS A 131 -15.87 16.81 -21.96
CA LYS A 131 -15.21 15.97 -22.99
C LYS A 131 -13.70 16.16 -23.05
N ASN A 132 -13.18 17.25 -22.50
CA ASN A 132 -11.77 17.59 -22.52
C ASN A 132 -11.20 17.42 -21.09
N SER A 133 -10.04 16.77 -20.98
CA SER A 133 -9.22 16.66 -19.75
C SER A 133 -9.72 15.72 -18.65
N ASN A 134 -10.66 14.82 -18.93
CA ASN A 134 -10.83 13.61 -18.12
C ASN A 134 -10.15 12.45 -18.84
N GLY A 135 -9.66 11.47 -18.10
CA GLY A 135 -8.99 10.33 -18.68
C GLY A 135 -8.43 9.40 -17.65
N ALA A 136 -7.68 8.42 -18.14
CA ALA A 136 -7.02 7.43 -17.33
C ALA A 136 -5.67 7.09 -17.96
N TYR A 137 -4.76 6.61 -17.12
CA TYR A 137 -3.46 6.08 -17.54
C TYR A 137 -3.03 4.95 -16.59
N TYR A 138 -2.05 4.16 -16.99
CA TYR A 138 -1.43 3.17 -16.10
C TYR A 138 -0.13 3.72 -15.50
N ARG A 139 0.05 3.48 -14.20
CA ARG A 139 1.35 3.55 -13.53
C ARG A 139 1.89 2.13 -13.38
N GLU A 140 3.12 1.93 -13.82
CA GLU A 140 3.83 0.68 -13.69
C GLU A 140 4.73 0.71 -12.48
N ILE A 141 4.60 -0.30 -11.63
CA ILE A 141 5.55 -0.58 -10.55
C ILE A 141 6.52 -1.64 -11.08
N CYS A 142 7.81 -1.32 -11.09
CA CYS A 142 8.87 -2.18 -11.59
C CYS A 142 9.92 -2.49 -10.52
N TYR A 143 10.55 -3.66 -10.62
CA TYR A 143 11.73 -4.06 -9.85
C TYR A 143 12.81 -4.58 -10.81
N HIS A 144 13.98 -3.94 -10.83
CA HIS A 144 15.03 -4.19 -11.84
C HIS A 144 14.48 -4.21 -13.28
N GLY A 145 13.55 -3.29 -13.60
CA GLY A 145 12.89 -3.22 -14.91
C GLY A 145 11.84 -4.30 -15.18
N THR A 146 11.65 -5.25 -14.26
CA THR A 146 10.56 -6.24 -14.35
C THR A 146 9.27 -5.64 -13.82
N LEU A 147 8.20 -5.66 -14.63
CA LEU A 147 6.87 -5.23 -14.21
C LEU A 147 6.34 -6.11 -13.08
N LEU A 148 6.07 -5.51 -11.92
CA LEU A 148 5.43 -6.18 -10.79
C LEU A 148 3.91 -6.02 -10.82
N LYS A 149 3.43 -4.81 -11.12
CA LYS A 149 2.02 -4.45 -11.09
C LYS A 149 1.76 -3.20 -11.94
N GLN A 150 0.63 -3.17 -12.63
CA GLN A 150 0.06 -1.96 -13.21
C GLN A 150 -1.05 -1.44 -12.31
N ILE A 151 -1.05 -0.14 -12.06
CA ILE A 151 -2.06 0.57 -11.26
C ILE A 151 -2.81 1.49 -12.22
N HIS A 152 -4.12 1.28 -12.31
CA HIS A 152 -5.01 2.11 -13.09
C HIS A 152 -5.24 3.43 -12.36
N ILE A 153 -4.88 4.55 -12.97
CA ILE A 153 -5.10 5.89 -12.42
C ILE A 153 -6.16 6.58 -13.27
N VAL A 154 -7.08 7.26 -12.60
CA VAL A 154 -8.13 8.06 -13.26
C VAL A 154 -7.99 9.50 -12.80
N PHE A 155 -8.09 10.43 -13.75
CA PHE A 155 -8.19 11.84 -13.47
C PHE A 155 -9.52 12.41 -13.99
N PHE A 156 -10.13 13.27 -13.19
CA PHE A 156 -11.46 13.83 -13.43
C PHE A 156 -11.54 15.30 -12.97
N ASP A 157 -12.71 15.91 -13.15
CA ASP A 157 -12.93 17.35 -12.94
C ASP A 157 -11.98 18.22 -13.80
N GLY A 158 -11.81 17.83 -15.07
CA GLY A 158 -10.92 18.51 -16.01
C GLY A 158 -9.44 18.33 -15.68
N GLY A 159 -9.07 17.21 -15.06
CA GLY A 159 -7.69 16.84 -14.73
C GLY A 159 -7.19 17.40 -13.40
N LYS A 160 -8.09 17.98 -12.60
CA LYS A 160 -7.74 18.57 -11.29
C LYS A 160 -7.69 17.53 -10.17
N LYS A 161 -8.47 16.45 -10.31
CA LYS A 161 -8.58 15.39 -9.32
C LYS A 161 -8.00 14.12 -9.91
N THR A 162 -7.13 13.46 -9.16
CA THR A 162 -6.46 12.22 -9.58
C THR A 162 -6.57 11.19 -8.46
N VAL A 163 -7.00 9.98 -8.80
CA VAL A 163 -7.09 8.87 -7.86
C VAL A 163 -6.74 7.54 -8.53
N VAL A 164 -6.37 6.56 -7.72
CA VAL A 164 -6.31 5.17 -8.15
C VAL A 164 -7.72 4.66 -8.46
N SER A 165 -7.89 3.89 -9.54
CA SER A 165 -9.16 3.23 -9.81
C SER A 165 -9.43 2.19 -8.70
N PRO A 166 -10.52 2.30 -7.94
CA PRO A 166 -10.89 1.33 -6.94
C PRO A 166 -11.26 0.00 -7.58
N ASN A 167 -11.10 -1.08 -6.82
CA ASN A 167 -11.65 -2.38 -7.17
C ASN A 167 -13.18 -2.33 -7.12
N TRP A 168 -13.84 -3.32 -7.71
CA TRP A 168 -15.29 -3.40 -7.66
C TRP A 168 -15.79 -4.82 -7.50
N GLU A 169 -16.96 -4.95 -6.88
CA GLU A 169 -17.69 -6.21 -6.74
C GLU A 169 -19.16 -6.00 -7.08
N SER A 170 -19.80 -7.04 -7.63
CA SER A 170 -21.24 -7.04 -7.88
C SER A 170 -22.00 -7.42 -6.61
N ILE A 171 -22.96 -6.59 -6.20
CA ILE A 171 -23.88 -6.87 -5.08
C ILE A 171 -25.31 -6.70 -5.58
N CYS A 172 -26.03 -7.82 -5.67
CA CYS A 172 -27.31 -7.88 -6.38
C CYS A 172 -27.13 -7.37 -7.83
N GLN A 173 -27.91 -6.37 -8.25
CA GLN A 173 -27.74 -5.72 -9.55
C GLN A 173 -26.75 -4.54 -9.51
N GLY A 174 -26.33 -4.09 -8.32
CA GLY A 174 -25.42 -2.95 -8.17
C GLY A 174 -23.95 -3.36 -8.23
N ARG A 175 -23.07 -2.37 -8.39
CA ARG A 175 -21.63 -2.53 -8.15
C ARG A 175 -21.24 -1.65 -6.98
N ILE A 176 -20.43 -2.21 -6.08
CA ILE A 176 -19.72 -1.42 -5.08
C ILE A 176 -18.28 -1.24 -5.54
N TYR A 177 -17.75 -0.03 -5.41
CA TYR A 177 -16.36 0.30 -5.67
C TYR A 177 -15.65 0.50 -4.34
N TYR A 178 -14.43 0.00 -4.20
CA TYR A 178 -13.74 0.01 -2.92
C TYR A 178 -12.22 -0.13 -3.03
N TYR A 179 -11.55 0.21 -1.93
CA TYR A 179 -10.18 -0.18 -1.66
C TYR A 179 -10.10 -1.24 -0.57
N LEU A 180 -9.10 -2.13 -0.67
CA LEU A 180 -8.67 -2.94 0.47
C LEU A 180 -7.49 -2.25 1.15
N LYS A 181 -7.53 -2.11 2.47
CA LYS A 181 -6.54 -1.38 3.24
C LYS A 181 -5.11 -1.93 3.07
N ASP A 182 -4.99 -3.23 2.84
CA ASP A 182 -3.71 -3.90 2.60
C ASP A 182 -3.45 -4.18 1.11
N SER A 183 -4.09 -3.46 0.19
CA SER A 183 -3.79 -3.57 -1.25
C SER A 183 -2.66 -2.65 -1.69
N ILE A 184 -2.01 -2.99 -2.81
CA ILE A 184 -1.02 -2.11 -3.43
C ILE A 184 -1.69 -0.85 -4.01
N GLU A 185 -2.91 -0.99 -4.53
CA GLU A 185 -3.74 0.10 -5.04
C GLU A 185 -4.01 1.13 -3.95
N TYR A 186 -4.39 0.71 -2.75
CA TYR A 186 -4.60 1.62 -1.62
C TYR A 186 -3.29 2.24 -1.09
N ALA A 187 -2.20 1.48 -1.06
CA ALA A 187 -0.89 2.02 -0.72
C ALA A 187 -0.49 3.14 -1.71
N TYR A 188 -0.73 2.93 -3.00
CA TYR A 188 -0.46 3.94 -4.03
C TYR A 188 -1.43 5.13 -3.97
N GLN A 189 -2.70 4.92 -3.60
CA GLN A 189 -3.62 6.02 -3.33
C GLN A 189 -3.09 6.91 -2.21
N ASN A 190 -2.58 6.33 -1.12
CA ASN A 190 -1.94 7.11 -0.05
C ASN A 190 -0.69 7.86 -0.51
N TYR A 191 0.11 7.25 -1.39
CA TYR A 191 1.24 7.93 -2.04
C TYR A 191 0.77 9.17 -2.83
N LEU A 192 -0.29 9.05 -3.65
CA LEU A 192 -0.85 10.19 -4.39
C LEU A 192 -1.42 11.28 -3.47
N ILE A 193 -2.07 10.91 -2.37
CA ILE A 193 -2.57 11.86 -1.37
C ILE A 193 -1.43 12.72 -0.82
N LEU A 194 -0.29 12.10 -0.51
CA LEU A 194 0.90 12.81 -0.03
C LEU A 194 1.53 13.68 -1.12
N GLN A 195 1.57 13.18 -2.36
CA GLN A 195 2.10 13.92 -3.51
C GLN A 195 1.27 15.17 -3.85
N HIS A 196 -0.06 15.07 -3.82
CA HIS A 196 -0.97 16.17 -4.15
C HIS A 196 -1.35 17.03 -2.93
N GLY A 197 -1.14 16.52 -1.72
CA GLY A 197 -1.57 17.17 -0.48
C GLY A 197 -3.10 17.16 -0.26
N THR A 198 -3.86 16.35 -1.00
CA THR A 198 -5.33 16.25 -0.89
C THR A 198 -5.79 14.84 -1.26
N ASP A 199 -6.80 14.34 -0.55
CA ASP A 199 -7.46 13.09 -0.88
C ASP A 199 -8.67 13.34 -1.79
N TYR A 200 -8.52 12.98 -3.06
CA TYR A 200 -9.59 13.09 -4.06
C TYR A 200 -10.51 11.86 -4.12
N SER A 201 -10.27 10.85 -3.27
CA SER A 201 -11.14 9.66 -3.15
C SER A 201 -12.29 9.83 -2.16
N ILE A 202 -12.34 10.98 -1.49
CA ILE A 202 -13.38 11.38 -0.54
C ILE A 202 -14.13 12.62 -1.03
N ASP A 203 -15.31 12.88 -0.44
CA ASP A 203 -16.16 14.04 -0.72
C ASP A 203 -16.52 14.20 -2.21
N ILE A 204 -16.67 13.07 -2.92
CA ILE A 204 -17.02 13.00 -4.34
C ILE A 204 -18.51 13.28 -4.50
N ARG A 205 -18.91 14.19 -5.40
CA ARG A 205 -20.32 14.55 -5.58
C ARG A 205 -21.14 13.38 -6.14
N LYS A 206 -22.34 13.15 -5.59
CA LYS A 206 -23.33 12.22 -6.16
C LYS A 206 -23.96 12.82 -7.43
N SER A 207 -24.00 12.04 -8.50
CA SER A 207 -24.62 12.40 -9.77
C SER A 207 -26.15 12.40 -9.62
N GLY A 208 -26.80 13.54 -9.90
CA GLY A 208 -28.26 13.64 -9.99
C GLY A 208 -29.06 13.57 -8.68
N VAL A 209 -28.44 13.22 -7.54
CA VAL A 209 -29.17 13.01 -6.26
C VAL A 209 -28.79 14.03 -5.17
N GLY A 210 -27.77 14.88 -5.40
CA GLY A 210 -27.26 15.81 -4.40
C GLY A 210 -26.51 15.10 -3.27
N GLY A 211 -25.62 15.84 -2.59
CA GLY A 211 -24.71 15.29 -1.58
C GLY A 211 -23.45 14.67 -2.17
N ASN A 212 -22.58 14.21 -1.27
CA ASN A 212 -21.25 13.69 -1.57
C ASN A 212 -21.06 12.27 -1.00
N PHE A 213 -20.00 11.59 -1.40
CA PHE A 213 -19.64 10.26 -0.90
C PHE A 213 -18.13 10.04 -0.91
N ASP A 214 -17.70 9.07 -0.11
CA ASP A 214 -16.32 8.59 -0.08
C ASP A 214 -16.25 7.21 -0.73
N ILE A 215 -15.12 6.88 -1.36
CA ILE A 215 -14.87 5.50 -1.80
C ILE A 215 -14.67 4.61 -0.56
N PRO A 216 -15.49 3.55 -0.37
CA PRO A 216 -15.33 2.60 0.73
C PRO A 216 -13.92 2.01 0.84
N VAL A 217 -13.43 1.87 2.07
CA VAL A 217 -12.17 1.20 2.38
C VAL A 217 -12.44 0.06 3.36
N PHE A 218 -12.34 -1.17 2.87
CA PHE A 218 -12.46 -2.37 3.70
C PHE A 218 -11.10 -2.73 4.30
N LYS A 219 -11.10 -3.24 5.52
CA LYS A 219 -9.89 -3.68 6.24
C LYS A 219 -9.19 -4.83 5.52
N ASP A 220 -9.98 -5.79 5.05
CA ASP A 220 -9.54 -7.04 4.42
C ASP A 220 -10.70 -7.64 3.59
N GLU A 221 -10.41 -8.67 2.82
CA GLU A 221 -11.42 -9.39 2.02
C GLU A 221 -12.54 -9.98 2.89
N GLN A 222 -12.24 -10.39 4.12
CA GLN A 222 -13.24 -10.91 5.05
C GLN A 222 -14.26 -9.84 5.50
N GLU A 223 -13.85 -8.58 5.61
CA GLU A 223 -14.78 -7.48 5.87
C GLU A 223 -15.66 -7.18 4.66
N LEU A 224 -15.09 -7.22 3.45
CA LEU A 224 -15.85 -7.10 2.20
C LEU A 224 -16.89 -8.22 2.08
N GLU A 225 -16.51 -9.48 2.30
CA GLU A 225 -17.44 -10.62 2.27
C GLU A 225 -18.57 -10.47 3.29
N ARG A 226 -18.27 -10.03 4.52
CA ARG A 226 -19.29 -9.77 5.54
C ARG A 226 -20.24 -8.64 5.13
N PHE A 227 -19.72 -7.61 4.46
CA PHE A 227 -20.55 -6.54 3.92
C PHE A 227 -21.44 -7.03 2.77
N MET A 228 -20.91 -7.87 1.86
CA MET A 228 -21.70 -8.48 0.79
C MET A 228 -22.82 -9.36 1.35
N GLN A 229 -22.52 -10.17 2.38
CA GLN A 229 -23.53 -10.97 3.10
C GLN A 229 -24.57 -10.10 3.81
N PHE A 230 -24.16 -8.98 4.40
CA PHE A 230 -25.07 -8.00 5.01
C PHE A 230 -26.04 -7.41 3.98
N CYS A 231 -25.58 -7.18 2.76
CA CYS A 231 -26.39 -6.65 1.67
C CYS A 231 -27.30 -7.70 1.01
N ALA A 232 -27.03 -8.99 1.18
CA ALA A 232 -27.63 -10.06 0.40
C ALA A 232 -29.13 -10.23 0.70
N THR A 233 -29.98 -9.66 -0.15
CA THR A 233 -31.43 -9.90 -0.13
C THR A 233 -31.93 -10.71 -1.33
N SER A 234 -31.17 -10.83 -2.43
CA SER A 234 -31.40 -11.79 -3.54
C SER A 234 -30.22 -11.78 -4.52
N GLN A 235 -29.72 -12.96 -4.90
CA GLN A 235 -28.60 -13.17 -5.83
C GLN A 235 -29.02 -12.99 -7.30
N SER A 236 -29.41 -11.78 -7.71
CA SER A 236 -29.33 -11.47 -9.14
C SER A 236 -27.85 -11.41 -9.51
N ALA A 237 -27.40 -12.24 -10.46
CA ALA A 237 -25.99 -12.38 -10.81
C ALA A 237 -25.48 -11.36 -11.84
N THR A 238 -26.38 -10.63 -12.50
CA THR A 238 -26.00 -9.70 -13.57
C THR A 238 -26.11 -8.25 -13.10
N PRO A 239 -25.01 -7.48 -13.15
CA PRO A 239 -25.05 -6.05 -12.88
C PRO A 239 -25.97 -5.30 -13.84
N GLU A 240 -26.63 -4.27 -13.36
CA GLU A 240 -27.44 -3.36 -14.17
C GLU A 240 -26.57 -2.66 -15.23
N SER A 241 -27.11 -2.56 -16.43
CA SER A 241 -26.45 -1.95 -17.59
C SER A 241 -26.91 -0.51 -17.82
N ASP A 242 -28.13 -0.15 -17.39
CA ASP A 242 -28.59 1.23 -17.45
C ASP A 242 -27.78 2.11 -16.48
N ARG A 243 -27.09 3.11 -17.02
CA ARG A 243 -26.17 3.97 -16.26
C ARG A 243 -26.87 4.69 -15.11
N LYS A 244 -28.11 5.17 -15.31
CA LYS A 244 -28.83 5.93 -14.28
C LYS A 244 -29.25 5.01 -13.14
N ARG A 245 -29.83 3.85 -13.48
CA ARG A 245 -30.25 2.85 -12.50
C ARG A 245 -29.07 2.29 -11.73
N GLN A 246 -27.96 2.03 -12.41
CA GLN A 246 -26.73 1.55 -11.77
C GLN A 246 -26.17 2.56 -10.77
N ASN A 247 -26.20 3.88 -11.07
CA ASN A 247 -25.80 4.91 -10.10
C ASN A 247 -26.70 4.92 -8.86
N THR A 248 -28.02 4.77 -9.03
CA THR A 248 -28.95 4.65 -7.89
C THR A 248 -28.57 3.45 -7.01
N LEU A 249 -28.35 2.28 -7.62
CA LEU A 249 -27.95 1.08 -6.90
C LEU A 249 -26.62 1.24 -6.18
N PHE A 250 -25.63 1.89 -6.81
CA PHE A 250 -24.36 2.21 -6.17
C PHE A 250 -24.54 3.11 -4.94
N TYR A 251 -25.32 4.19 -5.04
CA TYR A 251 -25.56 5.09 -3.91
C TYR A 251 -26.32 4.40 -2.77
N ASP A 252 -27.29 3.53 -3.08
CA ASP A 252 -27.97 2.71 -2.08
C ASP A 252 -26.99 1.76 -1.36
N LEU A 253 -25.99 1.22 -2.08
CA LEU A 253 -24.95 0.37 -1.48
C LEU A 253 -24.00 1.17 -0.58
N LEU A 254 -23.71 2.43 -0.90
CA LEU A 254 -22.91 3.31 -0.02
C LEU A 254 -23.64 3.61 1.29
N ASP A 255 -24.95 3.89 1.22
CA ASP A 255 -25.74 4.13 2.42
C ASP A 255 -25.79 2.86 3.32
N LYS A 256 -25.90 1.67 2.70
CA LYS A 256 -25.77 0.38 3.42
C LYS A 256 -24.39 0.17 4.04
N TYR A 257 -23.33 0.60 3.36
CA TYR A 257 -21.96 0.52 3.87
C TYR A 257 -21.78 1.37 5.14
N GLU A 258 -22.32 2.58 5.15
CA GLU A 258 -22.30 3.44 6.34
C GLU A 258 -23.05 2.79 7.52
N ASP A 259 -24.20 2.16 7.27
CA ASP A 259 -24.93 1.43 8.31
C ASP A 259 -24.15 0.20 8.81
N PHE A 260 -23.51 -0.55 7.91
CA PHE A 260 -22.64 -1.67 8.25
C PHE A 260 -21.46 -1.23 9.15
N ARG A 261 -20.84 -0.08 8.86
CA ARG A 261 -19.76 0.48 9.69
C ARG A 261 -20.21 0.89 11.08
N LYS A 262 -21.39 1.51 11.19
CA LYS A 262 -21.99 1.90 12.48
C LYS A 262 -22.25 0.66 13.35
N GLN A 263 -22.80 -0.41 12.78
CA GLN A 263 -23.04 -1.66 13.51
C GLN A 263 -21.74 -2.32 14.00
N SER A 264 -20.70 -2.31 13.17
CA SER A 264 -19.39 -2.89 13.50
C SER A 264 -18.66 -2.10 14.60
N SER A 265 -18.86 -0.77 14.65
CA SER A 265 -18.30 0.11 15.67
C SER A 265 -19.04 -0.01 17.02
N GLY A 266 -20.37 -0.17 16.99
CA GLY A 266 -21.21 -0.29 18.18
C GLY A 266 -21.06 -1.61 18.96
N ARG A 267 -20.62 -2.70 18.32
CA ARG A 267 -20.43 -4.00 18.99
C ARG A 267 -19.22 -4.06 19.94
N LYS A 268 -18.36 -3.05 19.98
CA LYS A 268 -17.15 -3.05 20.84
C LYS A 268 -17.38 -2.68 22.32
N ILE A 269 -18.61 -2.41 22.78
CA ILE A 269 -18.86 -1.87 24.15
C ILE A 269 -19.56 -2.85 25.13
N LYS A 270 -19.88 -4.09 24.74
CA LYS A 270 -20.44 -5.09 25.68
C LYS A 270 -19.54 -6.33 25.81
N LYS A 271 -18.36 -6.17 26.40
CA LYS A 271 -17.69 -7.26 27.12
C LYS A 271 -17.17 -6.74 28.46
N ASP A 272 -17.56 -7.49 29.49
CA ASP A 272 -16.98 -7.55 30.84
C ASP A 272 -17.38 -6.44 31.83
N LYS A 273 -18.66 -6.49 32.23
CA LYS A 273 -19.04 -6.37 33.64
C LYS A 273 -19.75 -7.66 34.04
N ASN A 274 -19.00 -8.66 34.44
CA ASN A 274 -19.40 -9.73 35.36
C ASN A 274 -18.14 -10.20 36.08
#